data_AF-H3G5K8-F1
#
_entry.id   AF-H3G5K8-F1
#
_cell.length_a   1.000
_cell.length_b   1.000
_cell.length_c   1.000
_cell.angle_alpha   90.00
_cell.angle_beta   90.00
_cell.angle_gamma   90.00
#
_symmetry.space_group_name_H-M   'P 1'
#
loop_
_entity.id
_entity.type
_entity.pdbx_description
1 polymer ?
#
loop_
_entity_poly.entity_id
_entity_poly.type
_entity_poly.pdbx_seq_one_letter_code
_entity_poly.pdbx_strand_id
1 'polypeptide(L)' 'NPVNHCRAKHIDIKYHHIRDEVKRGEVKLEYCETSVMLADIMTKALVGPRHTDLTAALGI' A
#
# COMPACT_ATOMS: atom_id res chain seq x y z
N ASN A 1 -0.27 29.49 1.33
CA ASN A 1 -1.27 28.40 1.54
C ASN A 1 -0.59 27.24 2.29
N PRO A 2 -0.50 27.31 3.64
CA PRO A 2 0.34 26.43 4.47
C PRO A 2 -0.15 24.97 4.55
N VAL A 3 -1.43 24.72 4.25
CA VAL A 3 -2.06 23.39 4.36
C VAL A 3 -1.55 22.41 3.30
N ASN A 4 -1.22 22.89 2.09
CA ASN A 4 -0.68 22.05 1.03
C ASN A 4 0.78 21.63 1.27
N HIS A 5 1.55 22.46 1.98
CA HIS A 5 2.97 22.23 2.22
C HIS A 5 3.22 21.02 3.14
N CYS A 6 2.34 20.79 4.13
CA CYS A 6 2.45 19.65 5.02
C CYS A 6 2.12 18.31 4.32
N ARG A 7 1.16 18.31 3.39
CA ARG A 7 0.79 17.11 2.60
C ARG A 7 1.89 16.76 1.58
N ALA A 8 2.44 17.76 0.89
CA ALA A 8 3.57 17.58 -0.01
C ALA A 8 4.79 17.02 0.74
N LYS A 9 5.13 17.61 1.89
CA LYS A 9 6.24 17.13 2.73
C LYS A 9 6.09 15.67 3.18
N HIS A 10 4.87 15.22 3.50
CA HIS A 10 4.63 13.81 3.86
C HIS A 10 4.85 12.85 2.69
N ILE A 11 4.51 13.26 1.46
CA ILE A 11 4.75 12.47 0.25
C ILE A 11 6.26 12.40 0.00
N ASP A 12 6.94 13.54 0.05
CA ASP A 12 8.38 13.63 -0.20
C ASP A 12 9.17 12.75 0.77
N ILE A 13 8.89 12.82 2.07
CA ILE A 13 9.58 12.02 3.09
C ILE A 13 9.40 10.52 2.83
N LYS A 14 8.16 10.08 2.59
CA LYS A 14 7.87 8.66 2.33
C LYS A 14 8.55 8.17 1.06
N TYR A 15 8.56 8.99 0.02
CA TYR A 15 9.18 8.63 -1.26
C TYR A 15 10.69 8.45 -1.12
N HIS A 16 11.37 9.39 -0.44
CA HIS A 16 12.81 9.29 -0.21
C HIS A 16 13.16 8.06 0.63
N HIS A 17 12.39 7.81 1.70
CA HIS A 17 12.61 6.64 2.54
C HIS A 17 12.48 5.33 1.73
N ILE A 18 11.37 5.12 1.02
CA ILE A 18 11.16 3.91 0.20
C ILE A 18 12.27 3.75 -0.84
N ARG A 19 12.68 4.85 -1.49
CA ARG A 19 13.75 4.81 -2.50
C ARG A 19 15.08 4.37 -1.88
N ASP A 20 15.39 4.79 -0.67
CA ASP A 20 16.61 4.40 0.02
C ASP A 20 16.55 2.95 0.51
N GLU A 21 15.40 2.46 0.98
CA GLU A 21 15.20 1.03 1.29
C GLU A 21 15.43 0.14 0.05
N VAL A 22 14.88 0.55 -1.09
CA VAL A 22 15.04 -0.18 -2.37
C VAL A 22 16.49 -0.16 -2.84
N LYS A 23 17.19 0.97 -2.71
CA LYS A 23 18.62 1.07 -3.05
C LYS A 23 19.49 0.18 -2.16
N ARG A 24 19.14 0.02 -0.88
CA ARG A 24 19.84 -0.88 0.04
C ARG A 24 19.54 -2.36 -0.24
N GLY A 25 18.53 -2.65 -1.05
CA GLY A 25 18.13 -4.01 -1.41
C GLY A 25 17.26 -4.69 -0.36
N GLU A 26 16.88 -3.98 0.70
CA GLU A 26 16.03 -4.48 1.80
C GLU A 26 14.57 -4.62 1.36
N VAL A 27 14.14 -3.82 0.39
CA VAL A 27 12.77 -3.82 -0.13
C VAL A 27 12.79 -3.94 -1.65
N LYS A 28 11.96 -4.84 -2.18
CA LYS A 28 11.68 -4.95 -3.62
C LYS A 28 10.28 -4.41 -3.90
N LEU A 29 10.19 -3.44 -4.80
CA LEU A 29 8.90 -2.93 -5.26
C LEU A 29 8.42 -3.74 -6.47
N GLU A 30 7.25 -4.33 -6.34
CA GLU A 30 6.56 -5.05 -7.41
C GLU A 30 5.14 -4.52 -7.56
N TYR A 31 4.67 -4.43 -8.80
CA TYR A 31 3.28 -4.09 -9.04
C TYR A 31 2.39 -5.28 -8.69
N CYS A 32 1.33 -4.99 -7.94
CA CYS A 32 0.31 -5.95 -7.56
C CYS A 32 -1.05 -5.38 -7.95
N GLU A 33 -1.83 -6.14 -8.72
CA GLU A 33 -3.18 -5.71 -9.09
C GLU A 33 -4.07 -5.63 -7.85
N THR A 34 -4.98 -4.65 -7.83
CA THR A 34 -5.96 -4.51 -6.75
C THR A 34 -6.83 -5.77 -6.59
N SER A 35 -7.01 -6.54 -7.68
CA SER A 35 -7.72 -7.83 -7.75
C SER A 35 -7.07 -8.93 -6.89
N VAL A 36 -5.79 -8.80 -6.54
CA VAL A 36 -5.04 -9.82 -5.78
C VAL A 36 -4.29 -9.24 -4.58
N MET A 37 -4.44 -7.94 -4.31
CA MET A 37 -3.80 -7.28 -3.17
C MET A 37 -4.45 -7.71 -1.84
N LEU A 38 -3.92 -8.78 -1.23
CA LEU A 38 -4.41 -9.34 0.04
C LEU A 38 -4.41 -8.32 1.20
N ALA A 39 -3.47 -7.37 1.20
CA ALA A 39 -3.39 -6.31 2.19
C ALA A 39 -4.64 -5.41 2.21
N ASP A 40 -5.45 -5.40 1.15
CA ASP A 40 -6.68 -4.61 1.09
C ASP A 40 -7.71 -5.03 2.15
N ILE A 41 -7.71 -6.31 2.58
CA ILE A 41 -8.62 -6.76 3.65
C ILE A 41 -8.33 -6.03 4.96
N MET A 42 -7.07 -5.78 5.26
CA MET A 42 -6.64 -5.18 6.53
C MET A 42 -6.66 -3.65 6.49
N THR A 43 -6.63 -3.05 5.29
CA THR A 43 -6.43 -1.61 5.12
C THR A 43 -7.64 -0.88 4.56
N LYS A 44 -8.63 -1.60 4.02
CA LYS A 44 -9.83 -1.03 3.39
C LYS A 44 -11.10 -1.70 3.90
N ALA A 45 -12.17 -0.92 3.97
CA ALA A 45 -13.51 -1.47 4.11
C ALA A 45 -13.98 -1.99 2.73
N LEU A 46 -13.82 -3.29 2.50
CA LEU A 46 -14.21 -3.95 1.25
C LEU A 46 -15.69 -4.33 1.25
N VAL A 47 -16.31 -4.31 0.06
CA VAL A 47 -17.66 -4.85 -0.13
C VAL A 47 -17.66 -6.37 0.03
N GLY A 48 -18.76 -6.93 0.53
CA GLY A 48 -18.88 -8.34 0.92
C GLY A 48 -18.26 -9.35 -0.06
N PRO A 49 -18.60 -9.34 -1.36
CA PRO A 49 -18.05 -10.28 -2.33
C PRO A 49 -16.51 -10.21 -2.40
N ARG A 50 -15.97 -9.00 -2.43
CA ARG A 50 -14.52 -8.76 -2.53
C ARG A 50 -13.77 -9.19 -1.27
N HIS A 51 -14.40 -8.98 -0.11
CA HIS A 51 -13.85 -9.45 1.16
C HIS A 51 -13.80 -10.97 1.20
N THR A 52 -14.86 -11.66 0.78
CA THR A 52 -14.92 -13.13 0.74
C THR A 52 -13.88 -13.71 -0.22
N ASP A 53 -13.74 -13.16 -1.43
CA ASP A 53 -12.75 -13.61 -2.41
C ASP A 53 -11.31 -13.53 -1.86
N LEU A 54 -10.98 -12.40 -1.22
CA LEU A 54 -9.64 -12.21 -0.66
C LEU A 54 -9.42 -13.00 0.63
N THR A 55 -10.49 -13.28 1.41
CA THR A 55 -10.41 -14.10 2.64
C THR A 55 -10.14 -15.56 2.29
N ALA A 56 -10.82 -16.07 1.25
CA ALA A 56 -10.54 -17.39 0.70
C ALA A 56 -9.08 -17.50 0.20
N ALA A 57 -8.55 -16.44 -0.42
CA ALA A 57 -7.15 -16.39 -0.84
C ALA A 57 -6.14 -16.35 0.31
N LEU A 58 -6.55 -15.94 1.52
CA LEU A 58 -5.76 -16.05 2.76
C LEU A 58 -5.85 -17.43 3.42
N GLY A 59 -6.76 -18.29 2.98
CA GLY A 59 -6.98 -19.62 3.56
C GLY A 59 -7.77 -19.62 4.87
N ILE A 60 -8.60 -18.59 5.08
CA ILE A 60 -9.49 -18.44 6.24
C ILE A 60 -10.94 -18.77 5.84
#